data_AF-A0A2T4DDU4-F1
#
_entry.id   AF-A0A2T4DDU4-F1
#
_cell.length_a   1.000
_cell.length_b   1.000
_cell.length_c   1.000
_cell.angle_alpha   90.00
_cell.angle_beta   90.00
_cell.angle_gamma   90.00
#
_symmetry.space_group_name_H-M   'P 1'
#
loop_
_entity.id
_entity.type
_entity.pdbx_description
1 polymer ?
#
loop_
_entity_poly.entity_id
_entity_poly.type
_entity_poly.pdbx_seq_one_letter_code
_entity_poly.pdbx_strand_id
1 'polypeptide(L)'
;MDDFIINILNTLANIAFFFTKVMALIVSNKLVKGGVIVAVLWYLWFNEKSKNSNNREKIISTLYGCIIAIVVGRGLANLLPFRARPLLNPEFDFNYKIASLSSLETWSSFPSDHAVLFFSLATGVFLVSKKWGIISYFYVLFVICFPR
;
A
#
# COMPACT_ATOMS: atom_id res chain seq x y z
N MET A 1 -11.58 3.86 -19.11
CA MET A 1 -12.21 3.46 -17.82
C MET A 1 -11.46 4.10 -16.67
N ASP A 2 -10.13 3.94 -16.63
CA ASP A 2 -9.26 4.59 -15.64
C ASP A 2 -9.43 6.13 -15.59
N ASP A 3 -9.49 6.81 -16.76
CA ASP A 3 -9.64 8.27 -16.83
C ASP A 3 -10.97 8.80 -16.26
N PHE A 4 -12.04 8.01 -16.38
CA PHE A 4 -13.35 8.34 -15.81
C PHE A 4 -13.32 8.29 -14.29
N ILE A 5 -12.66 7.27 -13.73
CA ILE A 5 -12.47 7.14 -12.28
C ILE A 5 -11.59 8.28 -11.76
N ILE A 6 -10.51 8.62 -12.46
CA ILE A 6 -9.61 9.72 -12.10
C ILE A 6 -10.36 11.06 -12.07
N ASN A 7 -11.19 11.35 -13.07
CA ASN A 7 -11.95 12.60 -13.12
C ASN A 7 -13.02 12.71 -12.02
N ILE A 8 -13.71 11.60 -11.69
CA ILE A 8 -14.65 11.57 -10.56
C ILE A 8 -13.91 11.85 -9.26
N LEU A 9 -12.78 11.17 -9.03
CA LEU A 9 -11.98 11.37 -7.82
C LEU A 9 -11.42 12.79 -7.73
N ASN A 10 -10.96 13.38 -8.83
CA ASN A 10 -10.47 14.76 -8.86
C ASN A 10 -11.58 15.77 -8.55
N THR A 11 -12.79 15.54 -9.07
CA THR A 11 -13.96 16.39 -8.78
C THR A 11 -14.36 16.29 -7.30
N LEU A 12 -14.41 15.08 -6.74
CA LEU A 12 -14.67 14.86 -5.31
C LEU A 12 -13.60 15.50 -4.42
N ALA A 13 -12.33 15.41 -4.81
CA ALA A 13 -11.22 16.00 -4.07
C ALA A 13 -11.26 17.53 -4.03
N ASN A 14 -11.74 18.18 -5.10
CA ASN A 14 -11.93 19.62 -5.16
C ASN A 14 -13.11 20.11 -4.32
N ILE A 15 -14.16 19.29 -4.15
CA ILE A 15 -15.35 19.65 -3.36
C ILE A 15 -15.10 19.41 -1.87
N ALA A 16 -14.43 18.30 -1.50
CA ALA A 16 -14.32 17.86 -0.12
C ALA A 16 -12.94 18.22 0.50
N PHE A 17 -12.72 19.50 0.78
CA PHE A 17 -11.44 20.00 1.33
C PHE A 17 -10.99 19.29 2.63
N PHE A 18 -11.93 18.94 3.51
CA PHE A 18 -11.63 18.16 4.72
C PHE A 18 -11.15 16.74 4.38
N PHE A 19 -11.84 16.06 3.46
CA PHE A 19 -11.49 14.72 3.03
C PHE A 19 -10.11 14.69 2.36
N THR A 20 -9.82 15.66 1.49
CA THR A 20 -8.52 15.81 0.84
C THR A 20 -7.39 16.05 1.86
N LYS A 21 -7.63 16.86 2.90
CA LYS A 21 -6.66 17.05 4.00
C LYS A 21 -6.40 15.78 4.81
N VAL A 22 -7.45 15.01 5.12
CA VAL A 22 -7.31 13.73 5.84
C VAL A 22 -6.51 12.73 5.00
N MET A 23 -6.81 12.62 3.70
CA MET A 23 -6.05 11.76 2.78
C MET A 23 -4.59 12.20 2.68
N ALA A 24 -4.31 13.51 2.59
CA ALA A 24 -2.95 14.04 2.57
C ALA A 24 -2.18 13.75 3.87
N LEU A 25 -2.84 13.80 5.04
CA LEU A 25 -2.24 13.41 6.32
C LEU A 25 -1.92 11.90 6.36
N ILE A 26 -2.83 11.06 5.88
CA ILE A 26 -2.60 9.61 5.79
C ILE A 26 -1.44 9.33 4.82
N VAL A 27 -1.39 10.01 3.67
CA VAL A 27 -0.36 9.82 2.65
C VAL A 27 1.01 10.27 3.15
N SER A 28 1.10 11.39 3.88
CA SER A 28 2.37 11.91 4.41
C SER A 28 2.90 11.10 5.59
N ASN A 29 2.03 10.44 6.35
CA ASN A 29 2.43 9.76 7.58
C ASN A 29 2.85 8.30 7.35
N LYS A 30 4.17 8.10 7.19
CA LYS A 30 4.78 6.77 7.02
C LYS A 30 4.58 5.86 8.25
N LEU A 31 4.52 6.43 9.45
CA LEU A 31 4.33 5.68 10.70
C LEU A 31 2.93 5.09 10.78
N VAL A 32 1.90 5.83 10.38
CA VAL A 32 0.54 5.30 10.36
C VAL A 32 0.49 4.09 9.43
N LYS A 33 0.99 4.23 8.19
CA LYS A 33 0.96 3.16 7.18
C LYS A 33 1.67 1.88 7.62
N GLY A 34 2.96 1.99 7.95
CA GLY A 34 3.80 0.83 8.28
C GLY A 34 3.62 0.36 9.72
N GLY A 35 3.55 1.32 10.65
CA GLY A 35 3.55 1.07 12.08
C GLY A 35 2.34 0.28 12.56
N VAL A 36 1.16 0.48 11.97
CA VAL A 36 -0.04 -0.30 12.34
C VAL A 36 0.15 -1.79 12.04
N ILE A 37 0.68 -2.14 10.87
CA ILE A 37 0.89 -3.55 10.50
C ILE A 37 2.04 -4.16 11.30
N VAL A 38 3.11 -3.39 11.55
CA VAL A 38 4.20 -3.81 12.43
C VAL A 38 3.70 -4.05 13.86
N ALA A 39 2.81 -3.20 14.38
CA ALA A 39 2.21 -3.38 15.70
C ALA A 39 1.35 -4.65 15.79
N VAL A 40 0.62 -5.00 14.72
CA VAL A 40 -0.13 -6.27 14.65
C VAL A 40 0.83 -7.45 14.63
N LEU A 41 1.90 -7.41 13.84
CA LEU A 41 2.92 -8.46 13.82
C LEU A 41 3.63 -8.60 15.17
N TRP A 42 3.95 -7.49 15.82
CA TRP A 42 4.51 -7.45 17.17
C TRP A 42 3.54 -8.11 18.15
N TYR A 43 2.27 -7.71 18.15
CA TYR A 43 1.25 -8.31 18.99
C TYR A 43 1.16 -9.82 18.78
N LEU A 44 1.14 -10.29 17.52
CA LEU A 44 1.11 -11.71 17.20
C LEU A 44 2.38 -12.47 17.60
N TRP A 45 3.54 -11.81 17.58
CA TRP A 45 4.82 -12.38 18.01
C TRP A 45 4.86 -12.68 19.51
N PHE A 46 4.32 -11.77 20.33
CA PHE A 46 4.30 -11.88 21.79
C PHE A 46 3.03 -12.52 22.34
N ASN A 47 2.08 -12.91 21.49
CA ASN A 47 0.87 -13.57 21.94
C ASN A 47 1.16 -15.02 22.36
N GLU A 48 1.57 -15.19 23.62
CA GLU A 48 1.90 -16.47 24.27
C GLU A 48 0.71 -17.41 24.43
N LYS A 49 -0.53 -16.93 24.22
CA LYS A 49 -1.73 -17.79 24.29
C LYS A 49 -1.72 -18.91 23.23
N SER A 50 -0.93 -18.75 22.18
CA SER A 50 -0.66 -19.82 21.24
C SER A 50 0.49 -20.68 21.75
N LYS A 51 0.18 -21.77 22.46
CA LYS A 51 1.12 -22.86 22.82
C LYS A 51 1.89 -23.45 21.62
N ASN A 52 1.54 -23.07 20.39
CA ASN A 52 2.25 -23.42 19.17
C ASN A 52 3.46 -22.51 18.96
N SER A 53 4.65 -23.09 19.05
CA SER A 53 5.94 -22.52 18.63
C SER A 53 5.94 -22.00 17.18
N ASN A 54 5.00 -22.46 16.35
CA ASN A 54 4.97 -22.21 14.92
C ASN A 54 4.55 -20.77 14.52
N ASN A 55 4.05 -19.94 15.44
CA ASN A 55 3.67 -18.56 15.07
C ASN A 55 4.88 -17.70 14.68
N ARG A 56 5.99 -17.83 15.42
CA ARG A 56 7.22 -17.09 15.11
C ARG A 56 7.81 -17.52 13.77
N GLU A 57 7.80 -18.82 13.50
CA GLU A 57 8.21 -19.39 12.22
C GLU A 57 7.36 -18.84 11.06
N LYS A 58 6.02 -18.82 11.21
CA LYS A 58 5.12 -18.23 10.20
C LYS A 58 5.38 -16.73 9.98
N ILE A 59 5.68 -15.98 11.03
CA ILE A 59 6.02 -14.55 10.93
C ILE A 59 7.34 -14.38 10.17
N ILE A 60 8.35 -15.19 10.47
CA ILE A 60 9.63 -15.15 9.75
C ILE A 60 9.43 -15.52 8.27
N SER A 61 8.69 -16.59 7.99
CA SER A 61 8.35 -16.99 6.62
C SER A 61 7.54 -15.92 5.87
N THR A 62 6.70 -15.17 6.57
CA THR A 62 5.99 -14.00 6.03
C THR A 62 6.97 -12.91 5.59
N LEU A 63 7.97 -12.60 6.41
CA LEU A 63 8.96 -11.57 6.09
C LEU A 63 9.77 -11.97 4.84
N TYR A 64 10.19 -13.23 4.75
CA TYR A 64 10.82 -13.75 3.53
C TYR A 64 9.88 -13.70 2.32
N GLY A 65 8.61 -14.07 2.50
CA GLY A 65 7.58 -13.96 1.47
C GLY A 65 7.39 -12.53 0.96
N CYS A 66 7.50 -11.52 1.84
CA CYS A 66 7.43 -10.11 1.46
C CYS A 66 8.62 -9.71 0.58
N ILE A 67 9.83 -10.16 0.91
CA ILE A 67 11.02 -9.89 0.10
C ILE A 67 10.83 -10.48 -1.30
N ILE A 68 10.39 -11.74 -1.39
CA ILE A 68 10.11 -12.41 -2.66
C ILE A 68 9.02 -11.66 -3.45
N ALA A 69 7.93 -11.25 -2.79
CA ALA A 69 6.85 -10.51 -3.43
C ALA A 69 7.34 -9.19 -4.03
N ILE A 70 8.21 -8.45 -3.33
CA ILE A 70 8.80 -7.21 -3.85
C ILE A 70 9.68 -7.49 -5.05
N VAL A 71 10.53 -8.53 -5.00
CA VAL A 71 11.38 -8.92 -6.14
C VAL A 71 10.54 -9.28 -7.35
N VAL A 72 9.49 -10.09 -7.17
CA VAL A 72 8.56 -10.45 -8.24
C VAL A 72 7.82 -9.23 -8.77
N GLY A 73 7.30 -8.38 -7.89
CA GLY A 73 6.60 -7.14 -8.27
C GLY A 73 7.51 -6.22 -9.08
N ARG A 74 8.78 -6.07 -8.69
CA ARG A 74 9.74 -5.25 -9.41
C ARG A 74 10.18 -5.88 -10.73
N GLY A 75 10.31 -7.20 -10.77
CA GLY A 75 10.55 -7.95 -12.00
C GLY A 75 9.42 -7.73 -13.01
N LEU A 76 8.16 -7.84 -12.55
CA LEU A 76 7.00 -7.55 -13.37
C LEU A 76 6.95 -6.09 -13.84
N ALA A 77 7.32 -5.13 -12.98
CA ALA A 77 7.36 -3.71 -13.36
C ALA A 77 8.34 -3.42 -14.51
N ASN A 78 9.41 -4.21 -14.63
CA ASN A 78 10.41 -4.09 -15.70
C ASN A 78 10.00 -4.85 -16.98
N LEU A 79 9.22 -5.93 -16.85
CA LEU A 79 8.76 -6.74 -17.98
C LEU A 79 7.48 -6.20 -18.63
N LEU A 80 6.64 -5.56 -17.84
CA LEU A 80 5.37 -4.99 -18.31
C LEU A 80 5.60 -3.66 -19.03
N PRO A 81 4.69 -3.30 -19.97
CA PRO A 81 4.76 -2.01 -20.63
C PRO A 81 4.69 -0.88 -19.60
N PHE A 82 5.60 0.07 -19.74
CA PHE A 82 5.71 1.22 -18.86
C PHE A 82 4.36 1.94 -18.75
N ARG A 83 3.85 2.07 -17.53
CA ARG A 83 2.63 2.83 -17.24
C ARG A 83 3.01 4.11 -16.50
N ALA A 84 2.84 5.25 -17.15
CA ALA A 84 3.04 6.56 -16.53
C ALA A 84 2.05 6.77 -15.36
N ARG A 85 2.48 7.52 -14.34
CA ARG A 85 1.62 7.82 -13.17
C ARG A 85 0.60 8.86 -13.59
N PRO A 86 -0.69 8.74 -13.22
CA PRO A 86 -1.71 9.75 -13.56
C PRO A 86 -1.32 11.18 -13.16
N LEU A 87 -0.57 11.34 -12.07
CA LEU A 87 -0.04 12.64 -11.58
C LEU A 87 0.95 13.34 -12.54
N LEU A 88 1.48 12.61 -13.54
CA LEU A 88 2.38 13.13 -14.57
C LEU A 88 1.63 13.48 -15.87
N ASN A 89 0.34 13.11 -16.00
CA ASN A 89 -0.42 13.42 -17.20
C ASN A 89 -0.88 14.89 -17.19
N PRO A 90 -0.45 15.70 -18.16
CA PRO A 90 -0.81 17.12 -18.23
C PRO A 90 -2.31 17.35 -18.54
N GLU A 91 -3.03 16.31 -18.95
CA GLU A 91 -4.48 16.35 -19.19
C GLU A 91 -5.31 16.46 -17.91
N PHE A 92 -4.74 16.14 -16.74
CA PHE A 92 -5.42 16.24 -15.46
C PHE A 92 -4.84 17.41 -14.65
N ASP A 93 -5.63 18.46 -14.45
CA ASP A 93 -5.22 19.63 -13.66
C ASP A 93 -5.29 19.32 -12.15
N PHE A 94 -4.24 18.67 -11.65
CA PHE A 94 -4.10 18.40 -10.22
C PHE A 94 -3.55 19.65 -9.51
N ASN A 95 -4.33 20.20 -8.58
CA ASN A 95 -3.93 21.34 -7.73
C ASN A 95 -2.69 21.06 -6.82
N TYR A 96 -2.25 19.81 -6.72
CA TYR A 96 -1.12 19.40 -5.90
C TYR A 96 0.12 19.13 -6.75
N LYS A 97 0.98 20.15 -6.90
CA LYS A 97 2.27 20.04 -7.60
C LYS A 97 3.33 19.48 -6.65
N ILE A 98 3.63 18.18 -6.77
CA ILE A 98 4.74 17.55 -6.03
C ILE A 98 6.06 18.00 -6.65
N ALA A 99 6.88 18.73 -5.89
CA ALA A 99 8.08 19.43 -6.37
C ALA A 99 9.28 18.54 -6.78
N SER A 100 9.10 17.27 -7.14
CA SER A 100 10.21 16.37 -7.55
C SER A 100 9.84 15.33 -8.61
N LEU A 101 9.05 15.73 -9.61
CA LEU A 101 8.57 14.88 -10.71
C LEU A 101 9.68 14.24 -11.57
N SER A 102 10.89 14.82 -11.61
CA SER A 102 12.02 14.30 -12.40
C SER A 102 12.47 12.88 -12.04
N SER A 103 12.23 12.44 -10.79
CA SER A 103 12.54 11.06 -10.36
C SER A 103 11.41 10.06 -10.61
N LEU A 104 10.18 10.54 -10.86
CA LEU A 104 8.97 9.73 -11.05
C LEU A 104 8.72 9.36 -12.51
N GLU A 105 9.27 10.13 -13.46
CA GLU A 105 9.08 9.95 -14.91
C GLU A 105 9.61 8.63 -15.46
N THR A 106 10.60 8.01 -14.81
CA THR A 106 11.22 6.76 -15.27
C THR A 106 10.71 5.51 -14.55
N TRP A 107 9.85 5.65 -13.53
CA TRP A 107 9.40 4.54 -12.70
C TRP A 107 7.97 4.11 -13.03
N SER A 108 7.84 2.89 -13.56
CA SER A 108 6.53 2.31 -13.87
C SER A 108 5.59 2.37 -12.66
N SER A 109 4.34 2.73 -12.91
CA SER A 109 3.28 2.81 -11.91
C SER A 109 2.70 1.44 -11.55
N PHE A 110 3.02 0.42 -12.36
CA PHE A 110 2.40 -0.88 -12.27
C PHE A 110 3.45 -2.00 -12.24
N PRO A 111 3.35 -2.96 -11.30
CA PRO A 111 2.49 -2.94 -10.11
C PRO A 111 2.93 -1.90 -9.08
N SER A 112 2.03 -1.48 -8.18
CA SER A 112 2.35 -0.54 -7.10
C SER A 112 3.21 -1.23 -6.03
N ASP A 113 4.47 -0.81 -5.90
CA ASP A 113 5.42 -1.34 -4.89
C ASP A 113 4.81 -1.34 -3.47
N HIS A 114 4.04 -0.30 -3.14
CA HIS A 114 3.35 -0.20 -1.86
C HIS A 114 2.22 -1.23 -1.72
N ALA A 115 1.39 -1.39 -2.75
CA ALA A 115 0.34 -2.39 -2.70
C ALA A 115 0.92 -3.80 -2.54
N VAL A 116 1.96 -4.14 -3.32
CA VAL A 116 2.64 -5.44 -3.25
C VAL A 116 3.17 -5.72 -1.84
N LEU A 117 3.92 -4.79 -1.26
CA LEU A 117 4.48 -4.96 0.08
C LEU A 117 3.40 -5.14 1.15
N PHE A 118 2.39 -4.27 1.15
CA PHE A 118 1.40 -4.24 2.21
C PHE A 118 0.36 -5.36 2.12
N PHE A 119 -0.05 -5.77 0.90
CA PHE A 119 -0.86 -6.97 0.72
C PHE A 119 -0.09 -8.25 1.05
N SER A 120 1.22 -8.31 0.75
CA SER A 120 2.05 -9.44 1.16
C SER A 120 2.13 -9.57 2.69
N LEU A 121 2.33 -8.46 3.39
CA LEU A 121 2.28 -8.44 4.86
C LEU A 121 0.91 -8.87 5.41
N ALA A 122 -0.19 -8.31 4.87
CA ALA A 122 -1.54 -8.69 5.28
C ALA A 122 -1.83 -10.17 5.05
N THR A 123 -1.32 -10.72 3.94
CA THR A 123 -1.41 -12.17 3.63
C THR A 123 -0.69 -12.99 4.68
N GLY A 124 0.52 -12.62 5.05
CA GLY A 124 1.25 -13.34 6.08
C GLY A 124 0.61 -13.23 7.48
N VAL A 125 0.07 -12.06 7.83
CA VAL A 125 -0.75 -11.90 9.04
C VAL A 125 -1.96 -12.83 8.99
N PHE A 126 -2.62 -12.98 7.84
CA PHE A 126 -3.75 -13.89 7.65
C PHE A 126 -3.37 -15.37 7.84
N LEU A 127 -2.19 -15.79 7.39
CA LEU A 127 -1.66 -17.15 7.59
C LEU A 127 -1.31 -17.44 9.05
N VAL A 128 -0.94 -16.41 9.82
CA VAL A 128 -0.73 -16.51 11.27
C VAL A 128 -2.08 -16.50 12.01
N SER A 129 -2.97 -15.58 11.67
CA SER A 129 -4.30 -15.43 12.26
C SER A 129 -5.31 -14.87 11.26
N LYS A 130 -6.33 -15.67 10.92
CA LYS A 130 -7.39 -15.27 9.98
C LYS A 130 -8.09 -13.97 10.39
N LYS A 131 -8.36 -13.79 11.70
CA LYS A 131 -9.04 -12.60 12.23
C LYS A 131 -8.23 -11.32 12.00
N TRP A 132 -6.96 -11.33 12.42
CA TRP A 132 -6.07 -10.19 12.25
C TRP A 132 -5.72 -9.93 10.79
N GLY A 133 -5.61 -10.98 9.98
CA GLY A 133 -5.36 -10.84 8.55
C GLY A 133 -6.49 -10.15 7.80
N ILE A 134 -7.75 -10.47 8.11
CA ILE A 134 -8.90 -9.78 7.50
C ILE A 134 -8.87 -8.29 7.87
N ILE A 135 -8.61 -7.96 9.14
CA ILE A 135 -8.45 -6.57 9.58
C ILE A 135 -7.31 -5.89 8.82
N SER A 136 -6.17 -6.56 8.67
CA SER A 136 -5.03 -6.03 7.90
C SER A 136 -5.39 -5.80 6.44
N TYR A 137 -6.16 -6.69 5.78
CA TYR A 137 -6.59 -6.45 4.39
C TYR A 137 -7.47 -5.22 4.26
N PHE A 138 -8.46 -5.04 5.13
CA PHE A 138 -9.29 -3.84 5.14
C PHE A 138 -8.45 -2.58 5.36
N TYR A 139 -7.48 -2.64 6.27
CA TYR A 139 -6.56 -1.55 6.51
C TYR A 139 -5.73 -1.21 5.26
N VAL A 140 -5.14 -2.20 4.60
CA VAL A 140 -4.35 -1.98 3.37
C VAL A 140 -5.23 -1.38 2.26
N LEU A 141 -6.43 -1.90 2.06
CA LEU A 141 -7.34 -1.43 1.01
C LEU A 141 -7.72 0.04 1.22
N PHE A 142 -8.21 0.41 2.40
CA PHE A 142 -8.76 1.74 2.66
C PHE A 142 -7.72 2.79 3.04
N VAL A 143 -6.62 2.40 3.69
CA VAL A 143 -5.64 3.36 4.23
C VAL A 143 -4.39 3.46 3.36
N ILE A 144 -4.06 2.41 2.60
CA ILE A 144 -2.82 2.37 1.82
C ILE A 144 -3.07 2.49 0.33
N CYS A 145 -4.08 1.79 -0.19
CA CYS A 145 -4.41 1.77 -1.61
C CYS A 145 -5.35 2.91 -2.01
N PHE A 146 -6.45 3.12 -1.29
CA PHE A 146 -7.44 4.13 -1.65
C PHE A 146 -6.92 5.58 -1.68
N PRO A 147 -6.00 6.02 -0.80
CA PRO A 147 -5.46 7.39 -0.86
C PRO A 147 -4.40 7.62 -1.96
N ARG A 148 -4.07 6.61 -2.76
CA ARG A 148 -2.99 6.66 -3.77
C ARG A 148 -3.53 6.53 -5.18
#